data_AF-A0A8J6H7V6-F1
#
_entry.id   AF-A0A8J6H7V6-F1
#
_cell.length_a   1.000
_cell.length_b   1.000
_cell.length_c   1.000
_cell.angle_alpha   90.00
_cell.angle_beta   90.00
_cell.angle_gamma   90.00
#
_symmetry.space_group_name_H-M   'P 1'
#
loop_
_entity.id
_entity.type
_entity.pdbx_description
1 polymer ?
#
loop_
_entity_poly.entity_id
_entity_poly.type
_entity_poly.pdbx_seq_one_letter_code
_entity_poly.pdbx_strand_id
1 'polypeptide(L)'
;MTEIEVTNHAKDAVIDFTAGFLGGTALVYVGQPLDTVKVKMQTFPNLYTNMIDCFMKTLRTDGVYRGLYAGTVPALAANITENSILFLCYGFCQKFIQQVSGTPSVTQLSSMQNATAGFLASFFSSLAICPTELLKCKLQAMYEVQKQQESQGIKVVRLGPMKLAAEILRNDGPLGLFRGLVPTLVREMPGYFFFFGAYEGSRSLFASAGQSKDDIGLFKTMVAGAIGGMSFWTLTYPADVAKSRIQVTNSKTNMVTMILKIWKYEGFGQLYNGLTPTLVRTIPATATLFVTYEYSKRVRKMPNIKLRSSDGETFEVDVEIAKCSVTIKTMLEDLGMDEEEEEIVPLPNVNSAILKKVIQWSTYHKDDPPPPEDDENKEKRTDDISSWDADFLKVDQGTLFELILAANYLDIKGLLDVTCKTVANMIKGKAPEEIRKTFNIKNDFTASEEEQVRKENEWCEEK
;
A
#
# COMPACT_ATOMS: atom_id res chain seq x y z
N MET A 1 10.96 21.42 -0.28
CA MET A 1 10.89 19.96 -0.12
C MET A 1 12.28 19.43 -0.35
N THR A 2 12.90 18.80 0.64
CA THR A 2 14.25 18.22 0.51
C THR A 2 14.19 16.95 -0.35
N GLU A 3 15.30 16.55 -0.97
CA GLU A 3 15.39 15.33 -1.79
C GLU A 3 14.98 14.06 -1.00
N ILE A 4 15.17 14.09 0.31
CA ILE A 4 14.76 13.07 1.28
C ILE A 4 13.22 12.99 1.39
N GLU A 5 12.53 14.13 1.50
CA GLU A 5 11.06 14.17 1.55
C GLU A 5 10.42 13.64 0.26
N VAL A 6 10.99 13.98 -0.91
CA VAL A 6 10.53 13.46 -2.20
C VAL A 6 10.67 11.93 -2.27
N THR A 7 11.81 11.42 -1.79
CA THR A 7 12.11 9.98 -1.80
C THR A 7 11.19 9.21 -0.85
N ASN A 8 10.87 9.78 0.32
CA ASN A 8 9.94 9.18 1.28
C ASN A 8 8.50 9.15 0.75
N HIS A 9 8.01 10.24 0.16
CA HIS A 9 6.69 10.27 -0.46
C HIS A 9 6.56 9.27 -1.63
N ALA A 10 7.61 9.11 -2.44
CA ALA A 10 7.62 8.13 -3.51
C ALA A 10 7.57 6.68 -2.97
N LYS A 11 8.32 6.39 -1.90
CA LYS A 11 8.28 5.09 -1.21
C LYS A 11 6.90 4.79 -0.62
N ASP A 12 6.29 5.74 0.08
CA ASP A 12 4.95 5.60 0.66
C ASP A 12 3.91 5.31 -0.42
N ALA A 13 3.97 6.02 -1.55
CA ALA A 13 3.08 5.78 -2.68
C ALA A 13 3.25 4.38 -3.28
N VAL A 14 4.49 3.87 -3.38
CA VAL A 14 4.76 2.51 -3.87
C VAL A 14 4.26 1.45 -2.89
N ILE A 15 4.44 1.65 -1.57
CA ILE A 15 3.93 0.74 -0.53
C ILE A 15 2.40 0.70 -0.59
N ASP A 16 1.74 1.85 -0.64
CA ASP A 16 0.28 1.96 -0.69
C ASP A 16 -0.30 1.34 -1.96
N PHE A 17 0.36 1.58 -3.11
CA PHE A 17 -0.04 0.96 -4.37
C PHE A 17 0.10 -0.57 -4.33
N THR A 18 1.24 -1.07 -3.85
CA THR A 18 1.51 -2.52 -3.79
C THR A 18 0.56 -3.21 -2.82
N ALA A 19 0.35 -2.60 -1.64
CA ALA A 19 -0.61 -3.09 -0.66
C ALA A 19 -2.04 -3.11 -1.22
N GLY A 20 -2.48 -2.03 -1.86
CA GLY A 20 -3.79 -1.95 -2.48
C GLY A 20 -3.98 -3.00 -3.58
N PHE A 21 -2.96 -3.20 -4.42
CA PHE A 21 -2.98 -4.21 -5.48
C PHE A 21 -3.03 -5.64 -4.94
N LEU A 22 -2.15 -5.98 -3.99
CA LEU A 22 -2.10 -7.30 -3.38
C LEU A 22 -3.38 -7.59 -2.59
N GLY A 23 -3.90 -6.62 -1.85
CA GLY A 23 -5.15 -6.75 -1.11
C GLY A 23 -6.36 -6.93 -2.01
N GLY A 24 -6.48 -6.12 -3.06
CA GLY A 24 -7.53 -6.25 -4.07
C GLY A 24 -7.48 -7.60 -4.77
N THR A 25 -6.27 -8.09 -5.07
CA THR A 25 -6.06 -9.41 -5.68
C THR A 25 -6.47 -10.52 -4.72
N ALA A 26 -5.95 -10.51 -3.49
CA ALA A 26 -6.27 -11.52 -2.48
C ALA A 26 -7.78 -11.58 -2.20
N LEU A 27 -8.45 -10.43 -2.12
CA LEU A 27 -9.90 -10.32 -1.94
C LEU A 27 -10.67 -11.04 -3.06
N VAL A 28 -10.26 -10.86 -4.32
CA VAL A 28 -10.87 -11.59 -5.45
C VAL A 28 -10.63 -13.09 -5.31
N TYR A 29 -9.40 -13.53 -5.05
CA TYR A 29 -9.07 -14.95 -4.97
C TYR A 29 -9.79 -15.68 -3.83
N VAL A 30 -9.91 -15.04 -2.66
CA VAL A 30 -10.61 -15.59 -1.50
C VAL A 30 -12.12 -15.62 -1.74
N GLY A 31 -12.67 -14.61 -2.42
CA GLY A 31 -14.10 -14.52 -2.71
C GLY A 31 -14.58 -15.37 -3.90
N GLN A 32 -13.70 -15.67 -4.84
CA GLN A 32 -14.05 -16.25 -6.14
C GLN A 32 -14.85 -17.57 -6.06
N PRO A 33 -14.53 -18.55 -5.19
CA PRO A 33 -15.31 -19.78 -5.13
C PRO A 33 -16.79 -19.54 -4.82
N LEU A 34 -17.08 -18.60 -3.92
CA LEU A 34 -18.45 -18.25 -3.53
C LEU A 34 -19.13 -17.36 -4.57
N ASP A 35 -18.39 -16.51 -5.29
CA ASP A 35 -18.92 -15.77 -6.43
C ASP A 35 -19.34 -16.70 -7.58
N THR A 36 -18.56 -17.73 -7.86
CA THR A 36 -18.92 -18.76 -8.85
C THR A 36 -20.20 -19.47 -8.43
N VAL A 37 -20.31 -19.90 -7.16
CA VAL A 37 -21.52 -20.54 -6.63
C VAL A 37 -22.74 -19.61 -6.73
N LYS A 38 -22.58 -18.33 -6.35
CA LYS A 38 -23.62 -17.29 -6.47
C LYS A 38 -24.15 -17.21 -7.90
N VAL A 39 -23.27 -17.01 -8.88
CA VAL A 39 -23.67 -16.82 -10.29
C VAL A 39 -24.37 -18.06 -10.84
N LYS A 40 -23.86 -19.25 -10.53
CA LYS A 40 -24.49 -20.52 -10.94
C LYS A 40 -25.89 -20.67 -10.37
N MET A 41 -26.10 -20.35 -9.09
CA MET A 41 -27.42 -20.40 -8.45
C MET A 41 -28.39 -19.36 -9.04
N GLN A 42 -27.93 -18.13 -9.30
CA GLN A 42 -28.76 -17.07 -9.88
C GLN A 42 -29.18 -17.38 -11.33
N THR A 43 -28.31 -18.06 -12.08
CA THR A 43 -28.52 -18.35 -13.51
C THR A 43 -29.32 -19.64 -13.71
N PHE A 44 -29.08 -20.66 -12.88
CA PHE A 44 -29.69 -21.99 -12.99
C PHE A 44 -30.37 -22.40 -11.68
N PRO A 45 -31.45 -21.71 -11.27
CA PRO A 45 -32.11 -21.92 -9.98
C PRO A 45 -32.66 -23.35 -9.80
N ASN A 46 -33.03 -24.02 -10.90
CA ASN A 46 -33.60 -25.37 -10.87
C ASN A 46 -32.53 -26.48 -10.79
N LEU A 47 -31.26 -26.16 -11.09
CA LEU A 47 -30.17 -27.14 -11.12
C LEU A 47 -29.51 -27.33 -9.73
N TYR A 48 -29.60 -26.29 -8.91
CA TYR A 48 -28.89 -26.18 -7.63
C TYR A 48 -29.86 -25.82 -6.52
N THR A 49 -30.02 -26.72 -5.55
CA THR A 49 -31.02 -26.53 -4.47
C THR A 49 -30.55 -25.52 -3.42
N ASN A 50 -29.24 -25.51 -3.13
CA ASN A 50 -28.64 -24.60 -2.16
C ASN A 50 -27.14 -24.40 -2.46
N MET A 51 -26.51 -23.53 -1.67
CA MET A 51 -25.07 -23.20 -1.78
C MET A 51 -24.17 -24.43 -1.68
N ILE A 52 -24.43 -25.33 -0.72
CA ILE A 52 -23.59 -26.50 -0.46
C ILE A 52 -23.71 -27.50 -1.63
N ASP A 53 -24.92 -27.72 -2.12
CA ASP A 53 -25.18 -28.55 -3.30
C ASP A 53 -24.45 -28.00 -4.54
N CYS A 54 -24.58 -26.71 -4.82
CA CYS A 54 -23.90 -26.04 -5.92
C CYS A 54 -22.36 -26.15 -5.81
N PHE A 55 -21.83 -25.88 -4.62
CA PHE A 55 -20.40 -25.96 -4.34
C PHE A 55 -19.87 -27.39 -4.54
N MET A 56 -20.53 -28.39 -3.94
CA MET A 56 -20.11 -29.79 -4.02
C MET A 56 -20.25 -30.36 -5.43
N LYS A 57 -21.34 -30.05 -6.15
CA LYS A 57 -21.50 -30.43 -7.56
C LYS A 57 -20.43 -29.80 -8.43
N THR A 58 -20.15 -28.51 -8.24
CA THR A 58 -19.09 -27.82 -9.00
C THR A 58 -17.73 -28.42 -8.71
N LEU A 59 -17.39 -28.67 -7.45
CA LEU A 59 -16.11 -29.27 -7.08
C LEU A 59 -15.94 -30.68 -7.65
N ARG A 60 -16.98 -31.53 -7.61
CA ARG A 60 -16.93 -32.90 -8.13
C ARG A 60 -16.86 -32.95 -9.65
N THR A 61 -17.55 -32.03 -10.34
CA THR A 61 -17.69 -32.09 -11.81
C THR A 61 -16.60 -31.30 -12.53
N ASP A 62 -16.23 -30.13 -12.00
CA ASP A 62 -15.32 -29.17 -12.66
C ASP A 62 -13.97 -29.02 -11.95
N GLY A 63 -13.85 -29.53 -10.72
CA GLY A 63 -12.67 -29.35 -9.89
C GLY A 63 -12.48 -27.90 -9.43
N VAL A 64 -11.32 -27.65 -8.82
CA VAL A 64 -11.01 -26.35 -8.21
C VAL A 64 -10.70 -25.30 -9.28
N TYR A 65 -9.75 -25.60 -10.17
CA TYR A 65 -9.24 -24.62 -11.14
C TYR A 65 -10.25 -24.26 -12.23
N ARG A 66 -10.87 -25.27 -12.85
CA ARG A 66 -11.84 -25.06 -13.94
C ARG A 66 -13.27 -24.83 -13.47
N GLY A 67 -13.58 -25.15 -12.21
CA GLY A 67 -14.88 -24.93 -11.59
C GLY A 67 -14.90 -23.69 -10.73
N LEU A 68 -14.44 -23.81 -9.48
CA LEU A 68 -14.56 -22.76 -8.46
C LEU A 68 -13.86 -21.45 -8.86
N TYR A 69 -12.71 -21.53 -9.53
CA TYR A 69 -11.93 -20.37 -9.99
C TYR A 69 -12.23 -19.96 -11.45
N ALA A 70 -13.28 -20.51 -12.05
CA ALA A 70 -13.70 -20.10 -13.39
C ALA A 70 -14.15 -18.63 -13.40
N GLY A 71 -13.49 -17.82 -14.25
CA GLY A 71 -13.81 -16.40 -14.38
C GLY A 71 -13.03 -15.47 -13.44
N THR A 72 -11.97 -15.95 -12.78
CA THR A 72 -11.11 -15.13 -11.91
C THR A 72 -10.50 -13.94 -12.67
N VAL A 73 -10.01 -14.15 -13.89
CA VAL A 73 -9.36 -13.07 -14.68
C VAL A 73 -10.34 -11.92 -14.98
N PRO A 74 -11.54 -12.18 -15.54
CA PRO A 74 -12.57 -11.14 -15.67
C PRO A 74 -12.98 -10.50 -14.34
N ALA A 75 -13.03 -11.26 -13.25
CA ALA A 75 -13.38 -10.74 -11.92
C ALA A 75 -12.30 -9.77 -11.41
N LEU A 76 -11.03 -10.10 -11.57
CA LEU A 76 -9.91 -9.26 -11.18
C LEU A 76 -9.88 -7.97 -12.03
N ALA A 77 -10.07 -8.09 -13.35
CA ALA A 77 -10.12 -6.93 -14.25
C ALA A 77 -11.28 -5.98 -13.90
N ALA A 78 -12.45 -6.52 -13.58
CA ALA A 78 -13.59 -5.73 -13.12
C ALA A 78 -13.28 -5.00 -11.80
N ASN A 79 -12.74 -5.72 -10.81
CA ASN A 79 -12.37 -5.15 -9.51
C ASN A 79 -11.31 -4.04 -9.62
N ILE A 80 -10.28 -4.24 -10.44
CA ILE A 80 -9.25 -3.22 -10.69
C ILE A 80 -9.88 -1.98 -11.33
N THR A 81 -10.69 -2.17 -12.37
CA THR A 81 -11.34 -1.07 -13.10
C THR A 81 -12.26 -0.28 -12.18
N GLU A 82 -13.07 -0.97 -11.38
CA GLU A 82 -14.00 -0.37 -10.43
C GLU A 82 -13.25 0.49 -9.41
N ASN A 83 -12.27 -0.08 -8.71
CA ASN A 83 -11.52 0.63 -7.67
C ASN A 83 -10.74 1.82 -8.26
N SER A 84 -10.08 1.66 -9.40
CA SER A 84 -9.32 2.76 -10.02
C SER A 84 -10.21 3.97 -10.32
N ILE A 85 -11.41 3.74 -10.87
CA ILE A 85 -12.34 4.82 -11.23
C ILE A 85 -13.02 5.38 -9.99
N LEU A 86 -13.37 4.54 -9.02
CA LEU A 86 -13.91 4.99 -7.76
C LEU A 86 -12.93 5.94 -7.06
N PHE A 87 -11.67 5.57 -6.89
CA PHE A 87 -10.65 6.42 -6.26
C PHE A 87 -10.42 7.72 -7.04
N LEU A 88 -10.36 7.64 -8.37
CA LEU A 88 -10.20 8.82 -9.22
C LEU A 88 -11.36 9.80 -9.05
N CYS A 89 -12.61 9.31 -9.12
CA CYS A 89 -13.80 10.15 -9.06
C CYS A 89 -14.16 10.59 -7.64
N TYR A 90 -13.80 9.81 -6.62
CA TYR A 90 -14.15 10.08 -5.23
C TYR A 90 -13.63 11.44 -4.75
N GLY A 91 -12.36 11.77 -5.04
CA GLY A 91 -11.80 13.07 -4.67
C GLY A 91 -12.50 14.26 -5.34
N PHE A 92 -12.92 14.12 -6.59
CA PHE A 92 -13.73 15.14 -7.28
C PHE A 92 -15.12 15.28 -6.64
N CYS A 93 -15.78 14.16 -6.32
CA CYS A 93 -17.08 14.17 -5.65
C CYS A 93 -16.99 14.75 -4.24
N GLN A 94 -15.93 14.49 -3.48
CA GLN A 94 -15.69 15.10 -2.17
C GLN A 94 -15.53 16.62 -2.27
N LYS A 95 -14.75 17.13 -3.24
CA LYS A 95 -14.62 18.57 -3.48
C LYS A 95 -15.95 19.21 -3.88
N PHE A 96 -16.75 18.52 -4.70
CA PHE A 96 -18.08 18.99 -5.06
C PHE A 96 -19.00 19.09 -3.83
N ILE A 97 -19.05 18.05 -3.00
CA ILE A 97 -19.85 18.05 -1.77
C ILE A 97 -19.34 19.10 -0.78
N GLN A 98 -18.03 19.30 -0.68
CA GLN A 98 -17.43 20.37 0.13
C GLN A 98 -17.95 21.74 -0.31
N GLN A 99 -17.92 22.04 -1.61
CA GLN A 99 -18.40 23.31 -2.15
C GLN A 99 -19.90 23.52 -1.90
N VAL A 100 -20.71 22.48 -2.10
CA VAL A 100 -22.17 22.55 -1.90
C VAL A 100 -22.55 22.68 -0.43
N SER A 101 -21.80 22.04 0.47
CA SER A 101 -22.07 22.05 1.90
C SER A 101 -21.47 23.24 2.66
N GLY A 102 -20.59 24.01 2.02
CA GLY A 102 -19.87 25.12 2.67
C GLY A 102 -18.84 24.67 3.71
N THR A 103 -18.37 23.42 3.65
CA THR A 103 -17.39 22.88 4.60
C THR A 103 -15.99 23.45 4.28
N PRO A 104 -15.22 23.92 5.27
CA PRO A 104 -13.95 24.62 5.01
C PRO A 104 -12.86 23.74 4.38
N SER A 105 -12.90 22.42 4.61
CA SER A 105 -11.95 21.46 4.01
C SER A 105 -12.61 20.11 3.75
N VAL A 106 -12.10 19.36 2.76
CA VAL A 106 -12.48 17.96 2.50
C VAL A 106 -12.25 17.07 3.73
N THR A 107 -11.24 17.39 4.54
CA THR A 107 -10.91 16.61 5.75
C THR A 107 -11.95 16.75 6.87
N GLN A 108 -12.83 17.75 6.79
CA GLN A 108 -13.89 17.99 7.78
C GLN A 108 -15.27 17.52 7.30
N LEU A 109 -15.34 16.80 6.18
CA LEU A 109 -16.60 16.22 5.73
C LEU A 109 -17.11 15.19 6.74
N SER A 110 -18.37 15.36 7.15
CA SER A 110 -19.09 14.38 7.94
C SER A 110 -19.16 13.03 7.22
N SER A 111 -19.35 11.95 7.99
CA SER A 111 -19.52 10.60 7.42
C SER A 111 -20.65 10.53 6.38
N MET A 112 -21.74 11.28 6.58
CA MET A 112 -22.85 11.33 5.62
C MET A 112 -22.46 12.04 4.32
N GLN A 113 -21.67 13.10 4.39
CA GLN A 113 -21.15 13.81 3.21
C GLN A 113 -20.16 12.92 2.45
N ASN A 114 -19.28 12.21 3.15
CA ASN A 114 -18.37 11.23 2.55
C ASN A 114 -19.12 10.05 1.91
N ALA A 115 -20.20 9.57 2.54
CA ALA A 115 -21.08 8.55 1.94
C ALA A 115 -21.79 9.08 0.68
N THR A 116 -22.23 10.33 0.69
CA THR A 116 -22.83 10.99 -0.48
C THR A 116 -21.81 11.18 -1.61
N ALA A 117 -20.57 11.55 -1.29
CA ALA A 117 -19.48 11.59 -2.27
C ALA A 117 -19.23 10.20 -2.87
N GLY A 118 -19.26 9.14 -2.05
CA GLY A 118 -19.15 7.75 -2.50
C GLY A 118 -20.30 7.33 -3.42
N PHE A 119 -21.53 7.70 -3.06
CA PHE A 119 -22.72 7.53 -3.91
C PHE A 119 -22.54 8.19 -5.28
N LEU A 120 -22.08 9.44 -5.34
CA LEU A 120 -21.84 10.13 -6.61
C LEU A 120 -20.68 9.52 -7.42
N ALA A 121 -19.59 9.16 -6.75
CA ALA A 121 -18.44 8.52 -7.39
C ALA A 121 -18.80 7.15 -7.99
N SER A 122 -19.69 6.42 -7.33
CA SER A 122 -20.15 5.10 -7.76
C SER A 122 -20.89 5.12 -9.10
N PHE A 123 -21.49 6.26 -9.50
CA PHE A 123 -22.06 6.46 -10.85
C PHE A 123 -21.00 6.25 -11.94
N PHE A 124 -19.81 6.84 -11.78
CA PHE A 124 -18.72 6.71 -12.74
C PHE A 124 -18.14 5.30 -12.75
N SER A 125 -17.96 4.70 -11.57
CA SER A 125 -17.51 3.29 -11.48
C SER A 125 -18.51 2.33 -12.14
N SER A 126 -19.82 2.61 -12.01
CA SER A 126 -20.90 1.82 -12.63
C SER A 126 -20.85 1.82 -14.16
N LEU A 127 -20.47 2.96 -14.76
CA LEU A 127 -20.29 3.06 -16.21
C LEU A 127 -19.14 2.18 -16.70
N ALA A 128 -18.06 2.09 -15.92
CA ALA A 128 -16.89 1.31 -16.32
C ALA A 128 -17.02 -0.19 -16.02
N ILE A 129 -17.72 -0.54 -14.94
CA ILE A 129 -17.93 -1.93 -14.55
C ILE A 129 -19.03 -2.62 -15.37
N CYS A 130 -20.03 -1.87 -15.87
CA CYS A 130 -21.16 -2.47 -16.56
C CYS A 130 -20.75 -3.35 -17.77
N PRO A 131 -19.86 -2.90 -18.68
CA PRO A 131 -19.39 -3.75 -19.79
C PRO A 131 -18.63 -4.99 -19.33
N THR A 132 -17.74 -4.86 -18.33
CA THR A 132 -16.90 -5.98 -17.86
C THR A 132 -17.74 -7.03 -17.13
N GLU A 133 -18.70 -6.61 -16.32
CA GLU A 133 -19.66 -7.49 -15.68
C GLU A 133 -20.61 -8.16 -16.67
N LEU A 134 -21.10 -7.42 -17.68
CA LEU A 134 -21.94 -8.01 -18.75
C LEU A 134 -21.20 -9.17 -19.43
N LEU A 135 -19.94 -8.96 -19.81
CA LEU A 135 -19.11 -9.99 -20.42
C LEU A 135 -18.88 -11.17 -19.46
N LYS A 136 -18.55 -10.90 -18.19
CA LYS A 136 -18.37 -11.93 -17.16
C LYS A 136 -19.62 -12.80 -17.00
N CYS A 137 -20.78 -12.19 -16.74
CA CYS A 137 -22.05 -12.87 -16.53
C CYS A 137 -22.44 -13.73 -17.75
N LYS A 138 -22.27 -13.19 -18.96
CA LYS A 138 -22.57 -13.91 -20.20
C LYS A 138 -21.65 -15.10 -20.43
N LEU A 139 -20.35 -14.93 -20.25
CA LEU A 139 -19.38 -16.01 -20.42
C LEU A 139 -19.62 -17.13 -19.41
N GLN A 140 -19.91 -16.79 -18.16
CA GLN A 140 -20.23 -17.78 -17.11
C GLN A 140 -21.51 -18.56 -17.43
N ALA A 141 -22.57 -17.87 -17.89
CA ALA A 141 -23.80 -18.53 -18.32
C ALA A 141 -23.59 -19.41 -19.56
N MET A 142 -22.88 -18.90 -20.57
CA MET A 142 -22.54 -19.66 -21.77
C MET A 142 -21.74 -20.90 -21.42
N TYR A 143 -20.69 -20.79 -20.60
CA TYR A 143 -19.86 -21.92 -20.19
C TYR A 143 -20.67 -23.06 -19.59
N GLU A 144 -21.63 -22.76 -18.71
CA GLU A 144 -22.47 -23.79 -18.08
C GLU A 144 -23.40 -24.47 -19.11
N VAL A 145 -23.98 -23.72 -20.05
CA VAL A 145 -24.79 -24.28 -21.14
C VAL A 145 -23.95 -25.14 -22.07
N GLN A 146 -22.76 -24.67 -22.45
CA GLN A 146 -21.82 -25.41 -23.29
C GLN A 146 -21.43 -26.72 -22.62
N LYS A 147 -21.22 -26.72 -21.30
CA LYS A 147 -20.92 -27.93 -20.54
C LYS A 147 -22.09 -28.92 -20.53
N GLN A 148 -23.33 -28.46 -20.36
CA GLN A 148 -24.50 -29.36 -20.49
C GLN A 148 -24.59 -29.99 -21.88
N GLN A 149 -24.25 -29.23 -22.93
CA GLN A 149 -24.20 -29.73 -24.30
C GLN A 149 -23.03 -30.69 -24.56
N GLU A 150 -21.84 -30.41 -24.03
CA GLU A 150 -20.67 -31.33 -24.07
C GLU A 150 -21.00 -32.66 -23.36
N SER A 151 -21.72 -32.59 -22.23
CA SER A 151 -22.21 -33.77 -21.49
C SER A 151 -23.18 -34.64 -22.32
N GLN A 152 -23.86 -34.02 -23.30
CA GLN A 152 -24.75 -34.68 -24.25
C GLN A 152 -24.03 -35.07 -25.57
N GLY A 153 -22.70 -34.96 -25.63
CA GLY A 153 -21.89 -35.33 -26.80
C GLY A 153 -21.89 -34.30 -27.93
N ILE A 154 -22.45 -33.09 -27.71
CA ILE A 154 -22.47 -32.02 -28.70
C ILE A 154 -21.13 -31.29 -28.66
N LYS A 155 -20.47 -31.14 -29.81
CA LYS A 155 -19.22 -30.37 -29.94
C LYS A 155 -19.53 -28.88 -29.83
N VAL A 156 -18.97 -28.18 -28.84
CA VAL A 156 -19.29 -26.76 -28.60
C VAL A 156 -18.06 -25.87 -28.79
N VAL A 157 -18.26 -24.72 -29.44
CA VAL A 157 -17.20 -23.73 -29.66
C VAL A 157 -17.16 -22.78 -28.47
N ARG A 158 -16.03 -22.74 -27.75
CA ARG A 158 -15.83 -21.79 -26.65
C ARG A 158 -15.58 -20.39 -27.21
N LEU A 159 -16.45 -19.44 -26.86
CA LEU A 159 -16.24 -18.03 -27.14
C LEU A 159 -15.38 -17.41 -26.04
N GLY A 160 -14.34 -16.67 -26.44
CA GLY A 160 -13.56 -15.85 -25.51
C GLY A 160 -14.20 -14.48 -25.27
N PRO A 161 -13.76 -13.75 -24.23
CA PRO A 161 -14.30 -12.43 -23.88
C PRO A 161 -14.26 -11.42 -25.02
N MET A 162 -13.15 -11.35 -25.75
CA MET A 162 -12.97 -10.39 -26.86
C MET A 162 -13.90 -10.67 -28.04
N LYS A 163 -14.11 -11.97 -28.35
CA LYS A 163 -15.04 -12.36 -29.42
C LYS A 163 -16.48 -12.05 -29.04
N LEU A 164 -16.86 -12.32 -27.79
CA LEU A 164 -18.17 -11.97 -27.28
C LEU A 164 -18.40 -10.44 -27.30
N ALA A 165 -17.42 -9.66 -26.87
CA ALA A 165 -17.49 -8.20 -26.94
C ALA A 165 -17.67 -7.70 -28.38
N ALA A 166 -16.88 -8.23 -29.33
CA ALA A 166 -17.01 -7.91 -30.74
C ALA A 166 -18.38 -8.29 -31.32
N GLU A 167 -18.94 -9.43 -30.91
CA GLU A 167 -20.27 -9.87 -31.32
C GLU A 167 -21.37 -8.95 -30.79
N ILE A 168 -21.30 -8.55 -29.51
CA ILE A 168 -22.24 -7.59 -28.92
C ILE A 168 -22.14 -6.25 -29.65
N LEU A 169 -20.93 -5.75 -29.90
CA LEU A 169 -20.71 -4.49 -30.62
C LEU A 169 -21.28 -4.55 -32.04
N ARG A 170 -21.12 -5.68 -32.74
CA ARG A 170 -21.64 -5.87 -34.10
C ARG A 170 -23.16 -5.99 -34.15
N ASN A 171 -23.78 -6.67 -33.18
CA ASN A 171 -25.20 -7.00 -33.22
C ASN A 171 -26.09 -5.97 -32.50
N ASP A 172 -25.65 -5.49 -31.33
CA ASP A 172 -26.41 -4.59 -30.46
C ASP A 172 -25.83 -3.16 -30.45
N GLY A 173 -24.68 -2.92 -31.09
CA GLY A 173 -23.98 -1.65 -31.07
C GLY A 173 -23.25 -1.36 -29.74
N PRO A 174 -22.65 -0.17 -29.59
CA PRO A 174 -21.91 0.21 -28.38
C PRO A 174 -22.79 0.25 -27.12
N LEU A 175 -24.06 0.66 -27.26
CA LEU A 175 -25.02 0.67 -26.15
C LEU A 175 -25.38 -0.74 -25.65
N GLY A 176 -25.16 -1.77 -26.47
CA GLY A 176 -25.34 -3.17 -26.09
C GLY A 176 -24.45 -3.58 -24.91
N LEU A 177 -23.25 -2.99 -24.79
CA LEU A 177 -22.32 -3.25 -23.69
C LEU A 177 -22.83 -2.70 -22.33
N PHE A 178 -23.76 -1.75 -22.36
CA PHE A 178 -24.34 -1.13 -21.16
C PHE A 178 -25.71 -1.74 -20.79
N ARG A 179 -26.04 -2.92 -21.35
CA ARG A 179 -27.25 -3.65 -20.97
C ARG A 179 -27.18 -4.04 -19.50
N GLY A 180 -28.16 -3.59 -18.72
CA GLY A 180 -28.17 -3.75 -17.27
C GLY A 180 -27.55 -2.60 -16.48
N LEU A 181 -27.22 -1.46 -17.12
CA LEU A 181 -26.67 -0.30 -16.41
C LEU A 181 -27.60 0.21 -15.30
N VAL A 182 -28.92 0.31 -15.53
CA VAL A 182 -29.87 0.76 -14.51
C VAL A 182 -29.82 -0.10 -13.24
N PRO A 183 -29.98 -1.43 -13.30
CA PRO A 183 -29.86 -2.24 -12.10
C PRO A 183 -28.43 -2.27 -11.52
N THR A 184 -27.38 -2.06 -12.32
CA THR A 184 -26.02 -1.82 -11.79
C THR A 184 -25.97 -0.52 -10.97
N LEU A 185 -26.49 0.59 -11.48
CA LEU A 185 -26.52 1.87 -10.77
C LEU A 185 -27.33 1.78 -9.46
N VAL A 186 -28.48 1.10 -9.49
CA VAL A 186 -29.32 0.89 -8.29
C VAL A 186 -28.64 -0.05 -7.28
N ARG A 187 -27.80 -0.98 -7.73
CA ARG A 187 -26.98 -1.81 -6.84
C ARG A 187 -25.87 -1.00 -6.20
N GLU A 188 -25.08 -0.28 -7.01
CA GLU A 188 -23.90 0.44 -6.52
C GLU A 188 -24.27 1.64 -5.66
N MET A 189 -25.07 2.57 -6.21
CA MET A 189 -25.28 3.89 -5.60
C MET A 189 -25.98 3.78 -4.22
N PRO A 190 -27.22 3.25 -4.11
CA PRO A 190 -27.84 2.92 -2.82
C PRO A 190 -27.00 1.99 -1.95
N GLY A 191 -26.30 1.03 -2.56
CA GLY A 191 -25.47 0.08 -1.84
C GLY A 191 -24.44 0.77 -0.97
N TYR A 192 -23.63 1.68 -1.54
CA TYR A 192 -22.62 2.44 -0.78
C TYR A 192 -23.24 3.24 0.38
N PHE A 193 -24.41 3.84 0.17
CA PHE A 193 -25.12 4.56 1.23
C PHE A 193 -25.45 3.62 2.41
N PHE A 194 -26.02 2.45 2.14
CA PHE A 194 -26.35 1.47 3.18
C PHE A 194 -25.12 0.83 3.82
N PHE A 195 -24.06 0.59 3.05
CA PHE A 195 -22.78 0.13 3.56
C PHE A 195 -22.23 1.10 4.61
N PHE A 196 -22.07 2.37 4.24
CA PHE A 196 -21.50 3.38 5.14
C PHE A 196 -22.43 3.69 6.31
N GLY A 197 -23.74 3.76 6.07
CA GLY A 197 -24.72 3.98 7.13
C GLY A 197 -24.69 2.88 8.20
N ALA A 198 -24.67 1.61 7.78
CA ALA A 198 -24.57 0.48 8.70
C ALA A 198 -23.18 0.37 9.34
N TYR A 199 -22.11 0.68 8.61
CA TYR A 199 -20.74 0.72 9.15
C TYR A 199 -20.62 1.77 10.27
N GLU A 200 -20.97 3.03 10.01
CA GLU A 200 -20.90 4.11 10.99
C GLU A 200 -21.86 3.90 12.15
N GLY A 201 -23.08 3.43 11.88
CA GLY A 201 -24.04 3.07 12.92
C GLY A 201 -23.50 1.98 13.85
N SER A 202 -22.87 0.94 13.30
CA SER A 202 -22.24 -0.12 14.08
C SER A 202 -21.08 0.38 14.92
N ARG A 203 -20.22 1.25 14.35
CA ARG A 203 -19.11 1.86 15.10
C ARG A 203 -19.59 2.72 16.27
N SER A 204 -20.67 3.48 16.05
CA SER A 204 -21.31 4.28 17.10
C SER A 204 -21.87 3.41 18.22
N LEU A 205 -22.50 2.27 17.89
CA LEU A 205 -23.00 1.31 18.87
C LEU A 205 -21.89 0.57 19.63
N PHE A 206 -20.74 0.38 19.00
CA PHE A 206 -19.58 -0.30 19.59
C PHE A 206 -18.69 0.59 20.45
N ALA A 207 -18.82 1.91 20.30
CA ALA A 207 -18.13 2.89 21.12
C ALA A 207 -18.73 2.91 22.53
N SER A 208 -17.86 2.82 23.53
CA SER A 208 -18.27 2.94 24.95
C SER A 208 -18.63 4.41 25.26
N ALA A 209 -19.40 4.66 26.33
CA ALA A 209 -19.72 6.01 26.75
C ALA A 209 -18.45 6.85 26.97
N GLY A 210 -18.27 7.91 26.17
CA GLY A 210 -17.08 8.78 26.20
C GLY A 210 -15.91 8.35 25.29
N GLN A 211 -15.98 7.19 24.64
CA GLN A 211 -14.96 6.71 23.69
C GLN A 211 -15.24 7.26 22.28
N SER A 212 -14.20 7.70 21.57
CA SER A 212 -14.34 8.05 20.15
C SER A 212 -14.66 6.81 19.32
N LYS A 213 -15.48 6.99 18.26
CA LYS A 213 -15.76 5.93 17.27
C LYS A 213 -14.50 5.45 16.54
N ASP A 214 -13.45 6.27 16.53
CA ASP A 214 -12.16 5.96 15.91
C ASP A 214 -11.28 5.04 16.78
N ASP A 215 -11.61 4.89 18.06
CA ASP A 215 -10.79 4.15 19.03
C ASP A 215 -11.41 2.80 19.44
N ILE A 216 -12.43 2.31 18.72
CA ILE A 216 -13.17 1.08 19.08
C ILE A 216 -12.33 -0.21 18.97
N GLY A 217 -11.10 -0.10 18.50
CA GLY A 217 -10.19 -1.22 18.25
C GLY A 217 -10.44 -1.89 16.91
N LEU A 218 -9.43 -2.65 16.47
CA LEU A 218 -9.43 -3.29 15.16
C LEU A 218 -10.60 -4.27 14.99
N PHE A 219 -10.79 -5.19 15.93
CA PHE A 219 -11.81 -6.24 15.82
C PHE A 219 -13.23 -5.67 15.69
N LYS A 220 -13.59 -4.65 16.48
CA LYS A 220 -14.91 -4.01 16.37
C LYS A 220 -15.09 -3.28 15.04
N THR A 221 -14.02 -2.66 14.53
CA THR A 221 -14.01 -2.07 13.18
C THR A 221 -14.24 -3.14 12.10
N MET A 222 -13.67 -4.33 12.26
CA MET A 222 -13.92 -5.45 11.34
C MET A 222 -15.37 -5.90 11.34
N VAL A 223 -15.95 -6.07 12.52
CA VAL A 223 -17.36 -6.47 12.66
C VAL A 223 -18.27 -5.39 12.07
N ALA A 224 -17.98 -4.10 12.30
CA ALA A 224 -18.72 -3.01 11.69
C ALA A 224 -18.65 -3.05 10.15
N GLY A 225 -17.47 -3.34 9.58
CA GLY A 225 -17.28 -3.53 8.14
C GLY A 225 -18.12 -4.69 7.58
N ALA A 226 -18.16 -5.82 8.29
CA ALA A 226 -18.98 -6.96 7.93
C ALA A 226 -20.49 -6.65 7.98
N ILE A 227 -20.95 -5.94 9.02
CA ILE A 227 -22.35 -5.48 9.12
C ILE A 227 -22.69 -4.53 7.97
N GLY A 228 -21.78 -3.61 7.63
CA GLY A 228 -21.89 -2.77 6.44
C GLY A 228 -22.09 -3.58 5.16
N GLY A 229 -21.22 -4.57 4.91
CA GLY A 229 -21.30 -5.46 3.75
C GLY A 229 -22.58 -6.29 3.70
N MET A 230 -23.01 -6.86 4.83
CA MET A 230 -24.27 -7.62 4.91
C MET A 230 -25.48 -6.73 4.62
N SER A 231 -25.47 -5.49 5.11
CA SER A 231 -26.54 -4.51 4.89
C SER A 231 -26.61 -4.09 3.42
N PHE A 232 -25.46 -3.79 2.81
CA PHE A 232 -25.31 -3.55 1.37
C PHE A 232 -25.96 -4.67 0.56
N TRP A 233 -25.54 -5.92 0.80
CA TRP A 233 -25.98 -7.03 -0.03
C TRP A 233 -27.45 -7.34 0.18
N THR A 234 -27.93 -7.33 1.42
CA THR A 234 -29.33 -7.64 1.72
C THR A 234 -30.29 -6.64 1.07
N LEU A 235 -29.96 -5.35 1.07
CA LEU A 235 -30.86 -4.32 0.54
C LEU A 235 -30.82 -4.22 -0.99
N THR A 236 -29.66 -4.44 -1.60
CA THR A 236 -29.48 -4.28 -3.05
C THR A 236 -29.69 -5.57 -3.83
N TYR A 237 -29.84 -6.72 -3.15
CA TYR A 237 -29.88 -8.03 -3.79
C TYR A 237 -30.95 -8.19 -4.88
N PRO A 238 -32.20 -7.68 -4.72
CA PRO A 238 -33.21 -7.78 -5.78
C PRO A 238 -32.77 -7.11 -7.10
N ALA A 239 -32.02 -6.00 -7.01
CA ALA A 239 -31.45 -5.33 -8.18
C ALA A 239 -30.31 -6.17 -8.80
N ASP A 240 -29.49 -6.82 -7.98
CA ASP A 240 -28.42 -7.72 -8.44
C ASP A 240 -28.99 -8.95 -9.19
N VAL A 241 -30.06 -9.56 -8.69
CA VAL A 241 -30.74 -10.66 -9.39
C VAL A 241 -31.36 -10.18 -10.70
N ALA A 242 -32.04 -9.02 -10.69
CA ALA A 242 -32.62 -8.44 -11.90
C ALA A 242 -31.56 -8.13 -12.96
N LYS A 243 -30.41 -7.55 -12.55
CA LYS A 243 -29.25 -7.31 -13.40
C LYS A 243 -28.77 -8.60 -14.05
N SER A 244 -28.45 -9.63 -13.25
CA SER A 244 -27.94 -10.91 -13.75
C SER A 244 -28.90 -11.53 -14.78
N ARG A 245 -30.21 -11.54 -14.50
CA ARG A 245 -31.22 -12.07 -15.45
C ARG A 245 -31.29 -11.25 -16.74
N ILE A 246 -31.28 -9.92 -16.67
CA ILE A 246 -31.30 -9.04 -17.85
C ILE A 246 -30.05 -9.26 -18.72
N GLN A 247 -28.88 -9.32 -18.11
CA GLN A 247 -27.60 -9.47 -18.79
C GLN A 247 -27.44 -10.85 -19.46
N VAL A 248 -27.82 -11.92 -18.75
CA VAL A 248 -27.72 -13.29 -19.28
C VAL A 248 -28.72 -13.52 -20.41
N THR A 249 -29.99 -13.17 -20.20
CA THR A 249 -31.08 -13.46 -21.17
C THR A 249 -31.17 -12.48 -22.33
N ASN A 250 -30.29 -11.47 -22.42
CA ASN A 250 -30.39 -10.38 -23.40
C ASN A 250 -31.75 -9.66 -23.38
N SER A 251 -32.42 -9.64 -22.23
CA SER A 251 -33.75 -9.06 -22.12
C SER A 251 -33.68 -7.53 -22.25
N LYS A 252 -34.60 -6.96 -23.05
CA LYS A 252 -34.81 -5.50 -23.14
C LYS A 252 -35.77 -4.99 -22.06
N THR A 253 -36.19 -5.86 -21.13
CA THR A 253 -37.13 -5.50 -20.07
C THR A 253 -36.46 -4.57 -19.06
N ASN A 254 -37.17 -3.55 -18.58
CA ASN A 254 -36.66 -2.70 -17.50
C ASN A 254 -36.56 -3.48 -16.17
N MET A 255 -35.78 -2.94 -15.22
CA MET A 255 -35.51 -3.58 -13.92
C MET A 255 -36.78 -3.90 -13.13
N VAL A 256 -37.70 -2.94 -13.00
CA VAL A 256 -38.92 -3.09 -12.19
C VAL A 256 -39.80 -4.20 -12.74
N THR A 257 -40.03 -4.22 -14.05
CA THR A 257 -40.79 -5.27 -14.71
C THR A 257 -40.10 -6.63 -14.59
N MET A 258 -38.76 -6.69 -14.60
CA MET A 258 -38.04 -7.94 -14.35
C MET A 258 -38.24 -8.45 -12.92
N ILE A 259 -38.12 -7.57 -11.91
CA ILE A 259 -38.37 -7.89 -10.50
C ILE A 259 -39.80 -8.40 -10.30
N LEU A 260 -40.78 -7.69 -10.88
CA LEU A 260 -42.20 -8.09 -10.81
C LEU A 260 -42.46 -9.43 -11.50
N LYS A 261 -41.79 -9.72 -12.63
CA LYS A 261 -41.87 -11.02 -13.31
C LYS A 261 -41.32 -12.14 -12.43
N ILE A 262 -40.14 -11.95 -11.84
CA ILE A 262 -39.53 -12.93 -10.94
C ILE A 262 -40.45 -13.19 -9.75
N TRP A 263 -40.97 -12.12 -9.12
CA TRP A 263 -41.89 -12.27 -8.00
C TRP A 263 -43.17 -13.01 -8.41
N LYS A 264 -43.80 -12.64 -9.52
CA LYS A 264 -45.07 -13.24 -9.96
C LYS A 264 -44.93 -14.70 -10.41
N TYR A 265 -43.85 -15.06 -11.11
CA TYR A 265 -43.72 -16.37 -11.76
C TYR A 265 -42.79 -17.34 -11.01
N GLU A 266 -41.78 -16.84 -10.30
CA GLU A 266 -40.79 -17.66 -9.58
C GLU A 266 -40.92 -17.52 -8.04
N GLY A 267 -41.64 -16.51 -7.55
CA GLY A 267 -41.87 -16.24 -6.13
C GLY A 267 -40.89 -15.21 -5.52
N PHE A 268 -41.27 -14.61 -4.39
CA PHE A 268 -40.49 -13.54 -3.74
C PHE A 268 -39.10 -14.02 -3.29
N GLY A 269 -38.97 -15.25 -2.80
CA GLY A 269 -37.69 -15.81 -2.36
C GLY A 269 -36.62 -15.86 -3.46
N GLN A 270 -37.02 -15.91 -4.74
CA GLN A 270 -36.09 -15.95 -5.86
C GLN A 270 -35.37 -14.61 -6.10
N LEU A 271 -35.93 -13.51 -5.60
CA LEU A 271 -35.23 -12.22 -5.57
C LEU A 271 -34.00 -12.22 -4.66
N TYR A 272 -33.85 -13.24 -3.82
CA TYR A 272 -32.74 -13.43 -2.88
C TYR A 272 -31.93 -14.71 -3.15
N ASN A 273 -32.13 -15.34 -4.32
CA ASN A 273 -31.40 -16.55 -4.67
C ASN A 273 -29.90 -16.27 -4.85
N GLY A 274 -29.06 -16.96 -4.08
CA GLY A 274 -27.62 -16.72 -3.98
C GLY A 274 -27.20 -15.68 -2.93
N LEU A 275 -28.14 -15.12 -2.14
CA LEU A 275 -27.76 -14.19 -1.07
C LEU A 275 -26.84 -14.88 -0.05
N THR A 276 -27.13 -16.13 0.32
CA THR A 276 -26.32 -16.92 1.26
C THR A 276 -24.84 -16.98 0.87
N PRO A 277 -24.43 -17.45 -0.33
CA PRO A 277 -23.01 -17.44 -0.71
C PRO A 277 -22.41 -16.02 -0.70
N THR A 278 -23.21 -15.00 -1.02
CA THR A 278 -22.75 -13.60 -1.02
C THR A 278 -22.46 -13.10 0.41
N LEU A 279 -23.33 -13.42 1.38
CA LEU A 279 -23.12 -13.06 2.79
C LEU A 279 -21.95 -13.84 3.39
N VAL A 280 -21.88 -15.15 3.13
CA VAL A 280 -20.75 -15.99 3.60
C VAL A 280 -19.43 -15.50 3.03
N ARG A 281 -19.40 -15.05 1.76
CA ARG A 281 -18.21 -14.47 1.10
C ARG A 281 -17.75 -13.17 1.74
N THR A 282 -18.67 -12.40 2.33
CA THR A 282 -18.34 -11.10 2.93
C THR A 282 -17.36 -11.30 4.09
N ILE A 283 -17.50 -12.35 4.90
CA ILE A 283 -16.61 -12.63 6.05
C ILE A 283 -15.13 -12.80 5.64
N PRO A 284 -14.76 -13.76 4.78
CA PRO A 284 -13.35 -13.96 4.40
C PRO A 284 -12.83 -12.83 3.51
N ALA A 285 -13.68 -12.17 2.70
CA ALA A 285 -13.29 -10.98 1.94
C ALA A 285 -12.91 -9.81 2.88
N THR A 286 -13.73 -9.56 3.90
CA THR A 286 -13.44 -8.57 4.94
C THR A 286 -12.16 -8.93 5.69
N ALA A 287 -12.00 -10.19 6.14
CA ALA A 287 -10.77 -10.63 6.80
C ALA A 287 -9.51 -10.39 5.94
N THR A 288 -9.59 -10.65 4.64
CA THR A 288 -8.48 -10.44 3.69
C THR A 288 -8.11 -8.96 3.55
N LEU A 289 -9.11 -8.08 3.46
CA LEU A 289 -8.90 -6.63 3.42
C LEU A 289 -8.14 -6.17 4.67
N PHE A 290 -8.52 -6.68 5.84
CA PHE A 290 -7.87 -6.34 7.10
C PHE A 290 -6.45 -6.87 7.22
N VAL A 291 -6.20 -8.14 6.87
CA VAL A 291 -4.84 -8.70 6.84
C VAL A 291 -3.94 -7.87 5.91
N THR A 292 -4.46 -7.46 4.76
CA THR A 292 -3.71 -6.60 3.84
C THR A 292 -3.40 -5.24 4.46
N TYR A 293 -4.36 -4.63 5.14
CA TYR A 293 -4.17 -3.35 5.82
C TYR A 293 -3.17 -3.43 6.99
N GLU A 294 -3.22 -4.49 7.78
CA GLU A 294 -2.21 -4.71 8.84
C GLU A 294 -0.83 -4.95 8.25
N TYR A 295 -0.75 -5.77 7.20
CA TYR A 295 0.51 -6.01 6.51
C TYR A 295 1.05 -4.72 5.89
N SER A 296 0.20 -3.90 5.26
CA SER A 296 0.61 -2.62 4.69
C SER A 296 1.10 -1.64 5.76
N LYS A 297 0.45 -1.64 6.94
CA LYS A 297 0.94 -0.89 8.11
C LYS A 297 2.29 -1.41 8.60
N ARG A 298 2.50 -2.72 8.69
CA ARG A 298 3.79 -3.30 9.11
C ARG A 298 4.90 -2.97 8.12
N VAL A 299 4.62 -3.03 6.82
CA VAL A 299 5.59 -2.64 5.78
C VAL A 299 5.86 -1.13 5.80
N ARG A 300 4.87 -0.30 6.12
CA ARG A 300 5.03 1.15 6.31
C ARG A 300 5.81 1.48 7.59
N LYS A 301 5.61 0.71 8.66
CA LYS A 301 6.40 0.74 9.89
C LYS A 301 7.76 0.05 9.67
N MET A 302 8.60 0.62 8.80
CA MET A 302 10.03 0.60 9.16
C MET A 302 10.16 1.60 10.30
N PRO A 303 10.59 1.17 11.50
CA PRO A 303 10.49 2.02 12.67
C PRO A 303 11.32 3.29 12.42
N ASN A 304 10.72 4.46 12.61
CA ASN A 304 11.42 5.74 12.58
C ASN A 304 11.73 6.15 14.01
N ILE A 305 12.91 6.73 14.23
CA ILE A 305 13.32 7.32 15.49
C ILE A 305 13.47 8.84 15.34
N LYS A 306 13.09 9.58 16.38
CA LYS A 306 13.28 11.04 16.43
C LYS A 306 14.63 11.34 17.09
N LEU A 307 15.58 11.87 16.34
CA LEU A 307 16.87 12.34 16.84
C LEU A 307 16.83 13.85 17.03
N ARG A 308 17.19 14.36 18.21
CA ARG A 308 17.22 15.80 18.47
C ARG A 308 18.66 16.31 18.56
N SER A 309 19.03 17.26 17.71
CA SER A 309 20.36 17.88 17.72
C SER A 309 20.58 18.78 18.93
N SER A 310 21.84 19.17 19.14
CA SER A 310 22.26 20.04 20.25
C SER A 310 21.64 21.45 20.23
N ASP A 311 21.27 21.94 19.05
CA ASP A 311 20.58 23.22 18.81
C ASP A 311 19.04 23.07 18.78
N GLY A 312 18.53 21.87 19.02
CA GLY A 312 17.12 21.61 19.27
C GLY A 312 16.27 21.24 18.05
N GLU A 313 16.84 21.15 16.85
CA GLU A 313 16.17 20.63 15.66
C GLU A 313 15.93 19.11 15.83
N THR A 314 14.77 18.61 15.38
CA THR A 314 14.42 17.18 15.48
C THR A 314 14.32 16.58 14.09
N PHE A 315 14.95 15.41 13.93
CA PHE A 315 15.05 14.65 12.70
C PHE A 315 14.33 13.33 12.86
N GLU A 316 13.41 13.04 11.95
CA GLU A 316 12.81 11.71 11.86
C GLU A 316 13.66 10.85 10.92
N VAL A 317 14.24 9.78 11.46
CA VAL A 317 15.24 8.95 10.78
C VAL A 317 14.81 7.48 10.85
N ASP A 318 14.91 6.78 9.72
CA ASP A 318 14.69 5.33 9.66
C ASP A 318 15.67 4.60 10.60
N VAL A 319 15.17 3.66 11.40
CA VAL A 319 15.96 2.95 12.42
C VAL A 319 17.13 2.20 11.81
N GLU A 320 17.03 1.67 10.59
CA GLU A 320 18.17 0.99 9.95
C GLU A 320 19.27 1.99 9.58
N ILE A 321 18.91 3.23 9.21
CA ILE A 321 19.88 4.33 9.03
C ILE A 321 20.49 4.73 10.37
N ALA A 322 19.66 4.82 11.42
CA ALA A 322 20.12 5.18 12.76
C ALA A 322 21.06 4.11 13.36
N LYS A 323 20.85 2.82 13.02
CA LYS A 323 21.69 1.68 13.44
C LYS A 323 23.09 1.68 12.82
N CYS A 324 23.38 2.53 11.83
CA CYS A 324 24.76 2.79 11.41
C CYS A 324 25.61 3.37 12.54
N SER A 325 24.99 4.04 13.51
CA SER A 325 25.59 4.43 14.78
C SER A 325 25.50 3.27 15.77
N VAL A 326 26.66 2.76 16.20
CA VAL A 326 26.71 1.71 17.23
C VAL A 326 26.13 2.23 18.55
N THR A 327 26.35 3.50 18.87
CA THR A 327 25.76 4.16 20.04
C THR A 327 24.22 4.10 20.01
N ILE A 328 23.59 4.53 18.91
CA ILE A 328 22.13 4.52 18.78
C ILE A 328 21.59 3.09 18.72
N LYS A 329 22.27 2.19 18.00
CA LYS A 329 21.91 0.78 17.93
C LYS A 329 21.86 0.14 19.33
N THR A 330 22.89 0.36 20.15
CA THR A 330 22.96 -0.19 21.51
C THR A 330 21.87 0.41 22.39
N MET A 331 21.62 1.72 22.30
CA MET A 331 20.51 2.36 23.03
C MET A 331 19.15 1.75 22.66
N LEU A 332 18.91 1.48 21.38
CA LEU A 332 17.67 0.86 20.90
C LEU A 332 17.51 -0.59 21.38
N GLU A 333 18.60 -1.35 21.42
CA GLU A 333 18.60 -2.75 21.86
C GLU A 333 18.43 -2.87 23.39
N ASP A 334 19.03 -1.98 24.17
CA ASP A 334 19.01 -2.02 25.64
C ASP A 334 17.74 -1.43 26.27
N LEU A 335 17.14 -0.41 25.64
CA LEU A 335 15.95 0.25 26.18
C LEU A 335 14.64 -0.48 25.87
N GLY A 336 14.68 -1.52 25.02
CA GLY A 336 13.48 -2.29 24.66
C GLY A 336 12.35 -1.39 24.20
N MET A 337 12.66 -0.35 23.42
CA MET A 337 11.69 0.65 22.98
C MET A 337 10.57 -0.07 22.21
N ASP A 338 9.46 -0.30 22.88
CA ASP A 338 8.24 -0.81 22.27
C ASP A 338 7.79 0.21 21.21
N GLU A 339 7.28 -0.30 20.07
CA GLU A 339 6.93 0.47 18.85
C GLU A 339 5.87 1.59 19.03
N GLU A 340 5.49 1.93 20.27
CA GLU A 340 4.38 2.83 20.61
C GLU A 340 4.81 4.12 21.34
N GLU A 341 6.04 4.25 21.84
CA GLU A 341 6.48 5.47 22.51
C GLU A 341 7.28 6.39 21.57
N GLU A 342 6.79 7.62 21.37
CA GLU A 342 7.48 8.69 20.63
C GLU A 342 8.68 9.24 21.43
N GLU A 343 9.63 8.40 21.80
CA GLU A 343 10.79 8.83 22.54
C GLU A 343 11.79 9.53 21.60
N ILE A 344 12.18 10.75 21.98
CA ILE A 344 13.12 11.56 21.21
C ILE A 344 14.51 11.31 21.79
N VAL A 345 15.43 10.77 21.01
CA VAL A 345 16.83 10.55 21.42
C VAL A 345 17.61 11.86 21.28
N PRO A 346 18.06 12.46 22.39
CA PRO A 346 18.83 13.70 22.35
C PRO A 346 20.31 13.43 22.01
N LEU A 347 20.84 14.20 21.07
CA LEU A 347 22.24 14.18 20.64
C LEU A 347 22.92 15.52 20.98
N PRO A 348 23.29 15.75 22.25
CA PRO A 348 23.74 17.06 22.74
C PRO A 348 25.09 17.51 22.16
N ASN A 349 25.86 16.61 21.56
CA ASN A 349 27.20 16.90 21.01
C ASN A 349 27.22 17.04 19.48
N VAL A 350 26.06 17.01 18.83
CA VAL A 350 25.96 17.11 17.36
C VAL A 350 24.93 18.17 16.99
N ASN A 351 25.36 19.24 16.33
CA ASN A 351 24.46 20.29 15.85
C ASN A 351 23.65 19.81 14.63
N SER A 352 22.59 20.53 14.29
CA SER A 352 21.69 20.17 13.19
C SER A 352 22.36 20.04 11.82
N ALA A 353 23.32 20.92 11.51
CA ALA A 353 24.00 20.95 10.21
C ALA A 353 24.88 19.69 10.01
N ILE A 354 25.57 19.27 11.06
CA ILE A 354 26.41 18.08 11.05
C ILE A 354 25.55 16.82 11.11
N LEU A 355 24.49 16.80 11.92
CA LEU A 355 23.58 15.67 12.01
C LEU A 355 22.92 15.38 10.66
N LYS A 356 22.52 16.42 9.90
CA LYS A 356 22.04 16.29 8.51
C LYS A 356 23.05 15.55 7.61
N LYS A 357 24.32 15.90 7.69
CA LYS A 357 25.40 15.24 6.91
C LYS A 357 25.66 13.81 7.37
N VAL A 358 25.64 13.56 8.68
CA VAL A 358 25.78 12.21 9.24
C VAL A 358 24.65 11.29 8.76
N ILE A 359 23.41 11.78 8.79
CA ILE A 359 22.24 11.05 8.28
C ILE A 359 22.40 10.79 6.77
N GLN A 360 22.84 11.79 6.00
CA GLN A 360 23.08 11.63 4.56
C GLN A 360 24.12 10.54 4.27
N TRP A 361 25.26 10.54 4.97
CA TRP A 361 26.29 9.51 4.81
C TRP A 361 25.77 8.12 5.18
N SER A 362 25.09 8.02 6.33
CA SER A 362 24.53 6.77 6.84
C SER A 362 23.45 6.22 5.90
N THR A 363 22.67 7.08 5.25
CA THR A 363 21.65 6.68 4.27
C THR A 363 22.26 5.99 3.06
N TYR A 364 23.44 6.44 2.60
CA TYR A 364 24.14 5.86 1.46
C TYR A 364 24.80 4.52 1.84
N HIS A 365 25.40 4.43 3.02
CA HIS A 365 26.23 3.29 3.46
C HIS A 365 25.49 2.25 4.31
N LYS A 366 24.18 2.41 4.55
CA LYS A 366 23.41 1.49 5.43
C LYS A 366 23.41 0.02 4.98
N ASP A 367 23.56 -0.21 3.68
CA ASP A 367 23.53 -1.55 3.06
C ASP A 367 24.94 -2.09 2.80
N ASP A 368 25.98 -1.35 3.17
CA ASP A 368 27.37 -1.78 2.98
C ASP A 368 27.74 -2.88 3.98
N PRO A 369 28.62 -3.82 3.57
CA PRO A 369 29.11 -4.83 4.49
C PRO A 369 29.84 -4.13 5.66
N PRO A 370 29.70 -4.65 6.89
CA PRO A 370 30.40 -4.07 8.03
C PRO A 370 31.90 -4.04 7.74
N PRO A 371 32.60 -2.95 8.10
CA PRO A 371 34.04 -2.90 7.91
C PRO A 371 34.66 -4.11 8.62
N PRO A 372 35.64 -4.79 7.98
CA PRO A 372 36.31 -5.92 8.61
C PRO A 372 36.88 -5.48 9.96
N GLU A 373 36.79 -6.35 10.97
CA GLU A 373 37.43 -6.11 12.27
C GLU A 373 38.89 -5.69 12.03
N ASP A 374 39.38 -4.71 12.80
CA ASP A 374 40.73 -4.14 12.67
C ASP A 374 41.76 -5.29 12.66
N ASP A 375 42.15 -5.73 11.46
CA ASP A 375 43.31 -6.59 11.28
C ASP A 375 44.52 -5.67 11.45
N GLU A 376 45.10 -5.66 12.65
CA GLU A 376 46.25 -4.83 13.03
C GLU A 376 47.43 -4.98 12.05
N ASN A 377 47.44 -6.02 11.20
CA ASN A 377 48.47 -6.28 10.20
C ASN A 377 48.17 -5.76 8.79
N LYS A 378 47.00 -5.15 8.52
CA LYS A 378 46.67 -4.63 7.18
C LYS A 378 47.13 -3.17 7.05
N GLU A 379 48.05 -2.91 6.14
CA GLU A 379 48.50 -1.55 5.80
C GLU A 379 47.29 -0.67 5.47
N LYS A 380 46.97 0.30 6.34
CA LYS A 380 45.86 1.24 6.15
C LYS A 380 46.22 2.21 5.03
N ARG A 381 45.90 1.83 3.79
CA ARG A 381 46.17 2.67 2.63
C ARG A 381 45.23 3.88 2.63
N THR A 382 45.79 5.06 2.37
CA THR A 382 45.03 6.33 2.36
C THR A 382 44.31 6.59 1.03
N ASP A 383 44.55 5.77 0.00
CA ASP A 383 44.01 5.92 -1.35
C ASP A 383 42.68 5.18 -1.59
N ASP A 384 42.24 4.38 -0.62
CA ASP A 384 40.98 3.63 -0.67
C ASP A 384 39.82 4.44 -0.10
N ILE A 385 39.43 5.50 -0.82
CA ILE A 385 38.24 6.32 -0.58
C ILE A 385 37.36 6.22 -1.83
N SER A 386 36.08 5.88 -1.65
CA SER A 386 35.14 5.81 -2.78
C SER A 386 34.98 7.17 -3.45
N SER A 387 34.62 7.20 -4.73
CA SER A 387 34.37 8.47 -5.42
C SER A 387 33.23 9.26 -4.78
N TRP A 388 32.23 8.57 -4.23
CA TRP A 388 31.11 9.21 -3.54
C TRP A 388 31.55 9.84 -2.23
N ASP A 389 32.34 9.14 -1.43
CA ASP A 389 32.87 9.68 -0.16
C ASP A 389 33.80 10.87 -0.39
N ALA A 390 34.65 10.79 -1.41
CA ALA A 390 35.53 11.88 -1.78
C ALA A 390 34.73 13.14 -2.16
N ASP A 391 33.60 12.97 -2.86
CA ASP A 391 32.69 14.08 -3.19
C ASP A 391 31.91 14.58 -1.97
N PHE A 392 31.43 13.67 -1.12
CA PHE A 392 30.71 13.99 0.12
C PHE A 392 31.58 14.80 1.10
N LEU A 393 32.87 14.47 1.21
CA LEU A 393 33.85 15.12 2.09
C LEU A 393 34.50 16.37 1.48
N LYS A 394 34.06 16.86 0.31
CA LYS A 394 34.41 18.19 -0.20
C LYS A 394 33.67 19.29 0.58
N VAL A 395 34.04 19.43 1.85
CA VAL A 395 33.52 20.43 2.79
C VAL A 395 34.65 21.31 3.30
N ASP A 396 34.32 22.42 3.96
CA ASP A 396 35.32 23.23 4.66
C ASP A 396 35.91 22.45 5.85
N GLN A 397 37.10 22.88 6.30
CA GLN A 397 37.82 22.20 7.37
C GLN A 397 37.03 22.14 8.68
N GLY A 398 36.29 23.19 9.03
CA GLY A 398 35.49 23.22 10.26
C GLY A 398 34.43 22.13 10.23
N THR A 399 33.67 22.05 9.13
CA THR A 399 32.69 20.97 8.91
C THR A 399 33.34 19.59 8.92
N LEU A 400 34.54 19.42 8.33
CA LEU A 400 35.25 18.14 8.33
C LEU A 400 35.63 17.70 9.75
N PHE A 401 36.14 18.60 10.59
CA PHE A 401 36.47 18.29 11.98
C PHE A 401 35.23 17.98 12.82
N GLU A 402 34.15 18.74 12.64
CA GLU A 402 32.90 18.46 13.34
C GLU A 402 32.30 17.12 12.90
N LEU A 403 32.44 16.72 11.63
CA LEU A 403 32.06 15.39 11.15
C LEU A 403 32.88 14.27 11.81
N ILE A 404 34.20 14.47 12.00
CA ILE A 404 35.06 13.52 12.72
C ILE A 404 34.59 13.36 14.16
N LEU A 405 34.34 14.48 14.85
CA LEU A 405 33.87 14.48 16.23
C LEU A 405 32.50 13.80 16.36
N ALA A 406 31.57 14.08 15.45
CA ALA A 406 30.26 13.46 15.41
C ALA A 406 30.34 11.96 15.11
N ALA A 407 31.17 11.55 14.14
CA ALA A 407 31.37 10.14 13.79
C ALA A 407 31.96 9.34 14.96
N ASN A 408 32.91 9.91 15.70
CA ASN A 408 33.46 9.31 16.90
C ASN A 408 32.43 9.26 18.05
N TYR A 409 31.68 10.34 18.27
CA TYR A 409 30.65 10.41 19.32
C TYR A 409 29.50 9.40 19.09
N LEU A 410 29.08 9.25 17.84
CA LEU A 410 28.02 8.32 17.44
C LEU A 410 28.55 6.90 17.15
N ASP A 411 29.86 6.67 17.26
CA ASP A 411 30.51 5.41 16.91
C ASP A 411 30.08 4.89 15.52
N ILE A 412 30.32 5.70 14.50
CA ILE A 412 30.11 5.38 13.08
C ILE A 412 31.48 5.11 12.44
N LYS A 413 31.97 3.88 12.57
CA LYS A 413 33.34 3.49 12.17
C LYS A 413 33.71 3.84 10.73
N GLY A 414 32.80 3.58 9.77
CA GLY A 414 33.06 3.88 8.36
C GLY A 414 33.23 5.38 8.10
N LEU A 415 32.35 6.21 8.65
CA LEU A 415 32.46 7.66 8.53
C LEU A 415 33.73 8.19 9.20
N LEU A 416 34.09 7.64 10.37
CA LEU A 416 35.33 8.01 11.07
C LEU A 416 36.57 7.64 10.24
N ASP A 417 36.62 6.44 9.67
CA ASP A 417 37.75 5.99 8.84
C ASP A 417 37.93 6.89 7.60
N VAL A 418 36.85 7.15 6.86
CA VAL A 418 36.92 7.93 5.61
C VAL A 418 37.26 9.40 5.87
N THR A 419 36.74 9.98 6.97
CA THR A 419 37.12 11.35 7.37
C THR A 419 38.57 11.43 7.84
N CYS A 420 39.06 10.47 8.62
CA CYS A 420 40.47 10.38 9.01
C CYS A 420 41.40 10.19 7.81
N LYS A 421 41.06 9.32 6.85
CA LYS A 421 41.81 9.14 5.60
C LYS A 421 41.88 10.43 4.78
N THR A 422 40.77 11.19 4.74
CA THR A 422 40.72 12.49 4.06
C THR A 422 41.69 13.48 4.69
N VAL A 423 41.71 13.58 6.03
CA VAL A 423 42.69 14.42 6.75
C VAL A 423 44.12 13.93 6.52
N ALA A 424 44.37 12.62 6.55
CA ALA A 424 45.69 12.05 6.27
C ALA A 424 46.19 12.41 4.85
N ASN A 425 45.31 12.37 3.85
CA ASN A 425 45.63 12.81 2.49
C ASN A 425 45.90 14.33 2.40
N MET A 426 45.34 15.15 3.31
CA MET A 426 45.68 16.58 3.40
C MET A 426 47.08 16.82 4.01
N ILE A 427 47.63 15.86 4.75
CA ILE A 427 48.95 15.93 5.40
C ILE A 427 50.03 15.30 4.51
N LYS A 428 49.70 14.21 3.80
CA LYS A 428 50.63 13.41 3.02
C LYS A 428 51.40 14.27 2.00
N GLY A 429 52.73 14.23 2.10
CA GLY A 429 53.64 14.92 1.17
C GLY A 429 53.76 16.44 1.38
N LYS A 430 53.21 16.99 2.48
CA LYS A 430 53.38 18.40 2.84
C LYS A 430 54.53 18.63 3.82
N ALA A 431 55.16 19.78 3.73
CA ALA A 431 56.18 20.19 4.69
C ALA A 431 55.57 20.51 6.06
N PRO A 432 56.32 20.36 7.17
CA PRO A 432 55.84 20.69 8.52
C PRO A 432 55.24 22.10 8.65
N GLU A 433 55.79 23.09 7.95
CA GLU A 433 55.31 24.47 7.94
C GLU A 433 53.96 24.60 7.23
N GLU A 434 53.77 23.86 6.15
CA GLU A 434 52.51 23.82 5.40
C GLU A 434 51.41 23.09 6.19
N ILE A 435 51.77 22.03 6.91
CA ILE A 435 50.87 21.33 7.83
C ILE A 435 50.46 22.30 8.95
N ARG A 436 51.42 22.94 9.62
CA ARG A 436 51.14 23.92 10.68
C ARG A 436 50.23 25.04 10.19
N LYS A 437 50.45 25.55 8.98
CA LYS A 437 49.58 26.56 8.36
C LYS A 437 48.19 26.01 8.02
N THR A 438 48.10 24.78 7.49
CA THR A 438 46.85 24.13 7.11
C THR A 438 45.96 23.83 8.32
N PHE A 439 46.55 23.48 9.45
CA PHE A 439 45.84 23.11 10.69
C PHE A 439 45.87 24.22 11.76
N ASN A 440 46.37 25.41 11.42
CA ASN A 440 46.52 26.56 12.32
C ASN A 440 47.25 26.21 13.64
N ILE A 441 48.30 25.39 13.55
CA ILE A 441 49.11 24.95 14.69
C ILE A 441 50.19 26.01 14.96
N LYS A 442 50.22 26.53 16.19
CA LYS A 442 51.26 27.47 16.63
C LYS A 442 52.58 26.72 16.82
N ASN A 443 53.65 27.22 16.20
CA ASN A 443 55.00 26.72 16.49
C ASN A 443 55.40 27.10 17.91
N ASP A 444 55.63 26.10 18.74
CA ASP A 444 56.02 26.19 20.15
C ASP A 444 57.53 26.05 20.37
N PHE A 445 58.28 25.73 19.32
CA PHE A 445 59.74 25.66 19.35
C PHE A 445 60.39 27.05 19.22
N THR A 446 61.48 27.27 19.94
CA THR A 446 62.42 28.34 19.62
C THR A 446 63.23 27.97 18.37
N ALA A 447 63.81 28.97 17.68
CA ALA A 447 64.58 28.73 16.45
C ALA A 447 65.74 27.72 16.64
N SER A 448 66.34 27.68 17.83
CA SER A 448 67.40 26.74 18.16
C SER A 448 66.89 25.31 18.39
N GLU A 449 65.69 25.17 18.99
CA GLU A 449 65.07 23.85 19.22
C GLU A 449 64.51 23.27 17.93
N GLU A 450 63.97 24.11 17.05
CA GLU A 450 63.47 23.69 15.74
C GLU A 450 64.61 23.18 14.84
N GLU A 451 65.75 23.86 14.83
CA GLU A 451 66.95 23.41 14.09
C GLU A 451 67.52 22.12 14.67
N GLN A 452 67.50 21.96 16.00
CA GLN A 452 67.90 20.72 16.66
C GLN A 452 66.96 19.56 16.30
N VAL A 453 65.64 19.76 16.38
CA VAL A 453 64.64 18.72 16.03
C VAL A 453 64.72 18.37 14.55
N ARG A 454 64.94 19.34 13.66
CA ARG A 454 65.13 19.07 12.22
C ARG A 454 66.39 18.24 11.98
N LYS A 455 67.49 18.55 12.66
CA LYS A 455 68.75 17.80 12.59
C LYS A 455 68.63 16.38 13.15
N GLU A 456 67.89 16.19 14.25
CA GLU A 456 67.62 14.88 14.83
C GLU A 456 66.69 14.02 13.96
N ASN A 457 65.90 14.66 13.08
CA ASN A 457 64.93 14.00 12.20
C ASN A 457 65.23 14.19 10.71
N GLU A 458 66.50 14.34 10.32
CA GLU A 458 66.93 14.49 8.91
C GLU A 458 66.40 13.36 8.00
N TRP A 459 66.20 12.16 8.56
CA TRP A 459 65.60 11.00 7.88
C TRP A 459 64.17 11.26 7.34
N CYS A 460 63.47 12.29 7.83
CA CYS A 460 62.15 12.70 7.33
C CYS A 460 62.22 13.55 6.06
N GLU A 461 63.35 14.22 5.78
CA GLU A 461 63.54 15.05 4.58
C GLU A 461 64.14 14.26 3.40
N GLU A 462 64.71 13.08 3.67
CA GLU A 462 65.20 12.14 2.67
C GLU A 462 64.09 11.17 2.19
N LYS A 463 63.15 11.64 1.35
CA LYS A 463 62.30 10.73 0.55
C LYS A 463 61.75 11.35 -0.73
#